data_AF-A0A2E0JNN3-F1
#
_entry.id   AF-A0A2E0JNN3-F1
#
_cell.length_a   1.000
_cell.length_b   1.000
_cell.length_c   1.000
_cell.angle_alpha   90.00
_cell.angle_beta   90.00
_cell.angle_gamma   90.00
#
_symmetry.space_group_name_H-M   'P 1'
#
loop_
_entity.id
_entity.type
_entity.pdbx_description
1 polymer ?
#
loop_
_entity_poly.entity_id
_entity_poly.type
_entity_poly.pdbx_seq_one_letter_code
_entity_poly.pdbx_strand_id
1 'polypeptide(L)'
;LEPGYRYTFCIDFSTTGDVYLLTDSNLDMYTVDFYCDEDGWELICDARGLDSVPVEYRDMFTWVPFRDAHAYESVSYQEFSVAIDSSGSAWSFAGFGSSEGQVLHLVLDGWDNSREGDHPASGNMSVEVLIDVEERFTLPKTAAYVLIGALPLSCIIIPLIIHWKYHSSALGARDGEDLVEVPFLRDGP
;
A
#
# COMPACT_ATOMS: atom_id res chain seq x y z
N LEU A 1 12.18 -3.32 -10.13
CA LEU A 1 10.93 -3.98 -10.59
C LEU A 1 10.11 -2.95 -11.34
N GLU A 2 9.37 -3.35 -12.37
CA GLU A 2 8.57 -2.44 -13.19
C GLU A 2 7.05 -2.63 -12.96
N PRO A 3 6.25 -1.56 -12.99
CA PRO A 3 4.81 -1.68 -12.90
C PRO A 3 4.21 -2.47 -14.06
N GLY A 4 3.18 -3.27 -13.76
CA GLY A 4 2.51 -4.12 -14.76
C GLY A 4 3.11 -5.52 -14.88
N TYR A 5 4.20 -5.81 -14.18
CA TYR A 5 4.76 -7.15 -14.07
C TYR A 5 4.62 -7.70 -12.66
N ARG A 6 4.53 -9.02 -12.56
CA ARG A 6 4.70 -9.79 -11.34
C ARG A 6 6.05 -10.49 -11.42
N TYR A 7 6.86 -10.31 -10.39
CA TYR A 7 8.16 -10.96 -10.24
C TYR A 7 8.04 -12.04 -9.18
N THR A 8 8.37 -13.28 -9.50
CA THR A 8 8.43 -14.39 -8.54
C THR A 8 9.88 -14.76 -8.32
N PHE A 9 10.32 -14.66 -7.07
CA PHE A 9 11.65 -15.03 -6.61
C PHE A 9 11.58 -16.43 -6.03
N CYS A 10 12.45 -17.32 -6.52
CA CYS A 10 12.72 -18.61 -5.92
C CYS A 10 14.18 -18.61 -5.48
N ILE A 11 14.40 -18.77 -4.18
CA ILE A 11 15.71 -18.66 -3.54
C ILE A 11 15.98 -19.98 -2.84
N ASP A 12 17.09 -20.62 -3.21
CA ASP A 12 17.52 -21.90 -2.65
C ASP A 12 18.91 -21.74 -2.03
N PHE A 13 19.00 -21.95 -0.72
CA PHE A 13 20.23 -21.87 0.04
C PHE A 13 20.85 -23.26 0.18
N SER A 14 22.16 -23.34 -0.05
CA SER A 14 22.94 -24.55 0.27
C SER A 14 22.98 -24.89 1.76
N THR A 15 22.72 -23.90 2.62
CA THR A 15 22.52 -24.04 4.06
C THR A 15 21.24 -23.29 4.46
N THR A 16 21.24 -22.61 5.60
CA THR A 16 20.11 -21.79 6.07
C THR A 16 20.58 -20.35 6.18
N GLY A 17 19.72 -19.40 5.79
CA GLY A 17 19.98 -17.97 5.92
C GLY A 17 18.69 -17.18 5.80
N ASP A 18 18.83 -15.88 5.63
CA ASP A 18 17.73 -14.93 5.70
C ASP A 18 17.55 -14.18 4.38
N VAL A 19 16.31 -13.78 4.08
CA VAL A 19 15.95 -13.09 2.84
C VAL A 19 15.18 -11.83 3.16
N TYR A 20 15.60 -10.71 2.57
CA TYR A 20 14.92 -9.42 2.70
C TYR A 20 14.73 -8.72 1.35
N LEU A 21 13.59 -8.05 1.20
CA LEU A 21 13.39 -7.10 0.10
C LEU A 21 13.25 -5.68 0.66
N LEU A 22 14.25 -4.86 0.38
CA LEU A 22 14.41 -3.53 0.97
C LEU A 22 14.24 -2.42 -0.05
N THR A 23 13.75 -1.28 0.41
CA THR A 23 13.84 -0.01 -0.33
C THR A 23 15.25 0.56 -0.20
N ASP A 24 15.61 1.55 -1.02
CA ASP A 24 16.89 2.27 -0.87
C ASP A 24 17.12 2.78 0.56
N SER A 25 16.12 3.46 1.15
CA SER A 25 16.21 3.99 2.52
C SER A 25 16.41 2.90 3.58
N ASN A 26 15.82 1.73 3.38
CA ASN A 26 15.89 0.63 4.33
C ASN A 26 17.19 -0.17 4.14
N LEU A 27 17.74 -0.22 2.92
CA LEU A 27 19.07 -0.74 2.67
C LEU A 27 20.14 0.12 3.35
N ASP A 28 20.00 1.45 3.32
CA ASP A 28 20.94 2.34 4.02
C ASP A 28 20.96 2.04 5.52
N MET A 29 19.78 1.88 6.13
CA MET A 29 19.66 1.54 7.56
C MET A 29 20.13 0.10 7.86
N TYR A 30 19.84 -0.87 7.00
CA TYR A 30 20.40 -2.23 7.10
C TYR A 30 21.92 -2.21 7.02
N THR A 31 22.50 -1.35 6.19
CA THR A 31 23.96 -1.22 6.06
C THR A 31 24.59 -0.65 7.33
N VAL A 32 23.88 0.26 8.02
CA VAL A 32 24.30 0.73 9.35
C VAL A 32 24.32 -0.42 10.35
N ASP A 33 23.27 -1.24 10.38
CA ASP A 33 23.17 -2.45 11.22
C ASP A 33 24.31 -3.44 10.92
N PHE A 34 24.57 -3.70 9.63
CA PHE A 34 25.64 -4.59 9.17
C PHE A 34 27.05 -4.14 9.58
N TYR A 35 27.32 -2.83 9.55
CA TYR A 35 28.61 -2.26 9.95
C TYR A 35 28.63 -1.76 11.41
N CYS A 36 27.74 -2.28 12.26
CA CYS A 36 27.80 -2.06 13.70
C CYS A 36 29.04 -2.76 14.30
N ASP A 37 30.23 -2.22 14.00
CA ASP A 37 31.51 -2.59 14.60
C ASP A 37 32.04 -1.35 15.33
N GLU A 38 32.03 -1.42 16.66
CA GLU A 38 32.69 -0.51 17.62
C GLU A 38 32.10 0.88 18.00
N ASP A 39 31.16 1.49 17.28
CA ASP A 39 30.69 2.85 17.63
C ASP A 39 29.24 2.92 18.15
N GLY A 40 28.99 2.65 19.44
CA GLY A 40 27.97 3.34 20.27
C GLY A 40 26.49 3.47 19.86
N TRP A 41 25.99 2.89 18.76
CA TRP A 41 24.58 2.98 18.32
C TRP A 41 23.72 1.82 18.85
N GLU A 42 23.73 1.61 20.18
CA GLU A 42 23.02 0.51 20.86
C GLU A 42 21.53 0.41 20.47
N LEU A 43 20.88 1.54 20.12
CA LEU A 43 19.47 1.54 19.73
C LEU A 43 19.19 0.77 18.43
N ILE A 44 20.16 0.75 17.49
CA ILE A 44 20.02 0.14 16.16
C ILE A 44 20.73 -1.21 16.15
N CYS A 45 21.89 -1.30 16.79
CA CYS A 45 22.77 -2.47 16.74
C CYS A 45 22.41 -3.59 17.73
N ASP A 46 21.61 -3.31 18.76
CA ASP A 46 21.13 -4.34 19.69
C ASP A 46 19.71 -4.76 19.31
N ALA A 47 19.47 -6.07 19.20
CA ALA A 47 18.14 -6.64 19.00
C ALA A 47 17.13 -6.20 20.06
N ARG A 48 17.59 -5.82 21.27
CA ARG A 48 16.76 -5.27 22.34
C ARG A 48 16.77 -3.75 22.43
N GLY A 49 17.57 -3.05 21.62
CA GLY A 49 17.66 -1.59 21.63
C GLY A 49 16.30 -0.94 21.37
N LEU A 50 15.56 -1.49 20.40
CA LEU A 50 14.22 -1.03 20.03
C LEU A 50 13.13 -1.32 21.08
N ASP A 51 13.37 -2.13 22.10
CA ASP A 51 12.38 -2.38 23.17
C ASP A 51 12.01 -1.11 23.93
N SER A 52 12.94 -0.16 24.01
CA SER A 52 12.74 1.15 24.63
C SER A 52 11.90 2.13 23.79
N VAL A 53 11.73 1.85 22.49
CA VAL A 53 11.01 2.71 21.55
C VAL A 53 9.56 2.22 21.38
N PRO A 54 8.54 3.10 21.53
CA PRO A 54 7.15 2.73 21.26
C PRO A 54 6.97 2.23 19.83
N VAL A 55 6.10 1.26 19.63
CA VAL A 55 5.92 0.55 18.34
C VAL A 55 5.62 1.49 17.17
N GLU A 56 4.96 2.62 17.43
CA GLU A 56 4.61 3.62 16.43
C GLU A 56 5.83 4.38 15.87
N TYR A 57 6.94 4.39 16.59
CA TYR A 57 8.16 5.09 16.21
C TYR A 57 9.30 4.15 15.81
N ARG A 58 9.14 2.84 15.98
CA ARG A 58 10.20 1.86 15.68
C ARG A 58 10.67 1.90 14.22
N ASP A 59 9.75 2.10 13.29
CA ASP A 59 10.01 2.24 11.83
C ASP A 59 10.95 3.42 11.49
N MET A 60 11.15 4.38 12.40
CA MET A 60 12.08 5.49 12.20
C MET A 60 13.54 5.14 12.57
N PHE A 61 13.73 4.08 13.34
CA PHE A 61 15.03 3.73 13.95
C PHE A 61 15.58 2.38 13.50
N THR A 62 14.79 1.57 12.78
CA THR A 62 15.25 0.30 12.21
C THR A 62 14.84 0.21 10.74
N TRP A 63 15.45 -0.72 10.03
CA TRP A 63 15.08 -1.04 8.67
C TRP A 63 13.85 -1.95 8.66
N VAL A 64 12.91 -1.69 7.75
CA VAL A 64 11.69 -2.49 7.63
C VAL A 64 11.56 -3.03 6.20
N PRO A 65 11.19 -4.31 6.00
CA PRO A 65 10.97 -4.85 4.67
C PRO A 65 9.82 -4.11 3.94
N PHE A 66 9.90 -4.04 2.62
CA PHE A 66 8.95 -3.27 1.82
C PHE A 66 7.50 -3.77 1.94
N ARG A 67 6.56 -2.96 2.47
CA ARG A 67 5.11 -3.30 2.56
C ARG A 67 4.85 -4.71 3.10
N ASP A 68 5.52 -5.06 4.19
CA ASP A 68 5.50 -6.39 4.81
C ASP A 68 6.00 -7.53 3.91
N ALA A 69 6.66 -7.19 2.80
CA ALA A 69 7.34 -8.14 1.94
C ALA A 69 8.59 -8.66 2.66
N HIS A 70 8.36 -9.67 3.48
CA HIS A 70 9.13 -10.91 3.35
C HIS A 70 10.53 -10.82 3.94
N ALA A 71 10.57 -10.51 5.24
CA ALA A 71 11.67 -10.98 6.06
C ALA A 71 11.45 -12.46 6.36
N TYR A 72 12.23 -13.29 5.69
CA TYR A 72 12.20 -14.73 5.90
C TYR A 72 13.46 -15.11 6.63
N GLU A 73 13.29 -15.42 7.91
CA GLU A 73 14.40 -15.82 8.78
C GLU A 73 14.57 -17.34 8.78
N SER A 74 15.80 -17.79 8.89
CA SER A 74 16.18 -19.19 9.10
C SER A 74 15.57 -20.13 8.06
N VAL A 75 15.63 -19.75 6.77
CA VAL A 75 15.09 -20.53 5.66
C VAL A 75 16.18 -21.19 4.81
N SER A 76 15.91 -22.42 4.35
CA SER A 76 16.73 -23.11 3.35
C SER A 76 16.21 -22.89 1.92
N TYR A 77 14.89 -22.67 1.78
CA TYR A 77 14.25 -22.40 0.51
C TYR A 77 13.10 -21.42 0.73
N GLN A 78 12.98 -20.44 -0.17
CA GLN A 78 11.90 -19.47 -0.12
C GLN A 78 11.42 -19.07 -1.50
N GLU A 79 10.10 -19.09 -1.67
CA GLU A 79 9.43 -18.62 -2.86
C GLU A 79 8.50 -17.46 -2.52
N PHE A 80 8.57 -16.37 -3.28
CA PHE A 80 7.62 -15.28 -3.13
C PHE A 80 7.44 -14.43 -4.37
N SER A 81 6.28 -13.78 -4.49
CA SER A 81 5.99 -12.89 -5.62
C SER A 81 5.74 -11.45 -5.19
N VAL A 82 6.28 -10.52 -5.97
CA VAL A 82 6.12 -9.07 -5.78
C VAL A 82 5.61 -8.43 -7.06
N ALA A 83 4.63 -7.55 -6.93
CA ALA A 83 4.14 -6.73 -8.03
C ALA A 83 4.06 -5.27 -7.57
N ILE A 84 4.64 -4.37 -8.35
CA ILE A 84 4.60 -2.92 -8.07
C ILE A 84 3.46 -2.30 -8.87
N ASP A 85 2.61 -1.51 -8.21
CA ASP A 85 1.49 -0.81 -8.85
C ASP A 85 1.85 0.62 -9.31
N SER A 86 2.97 1.19 -8.83
CA SER A 86 3.45 2.53 -9.21
C SER A 86 4.97 2.66 -9.21
N SER A 87 5.52 3.30 -10.23
CA SER A 87 6.95 3.64 -10.35
C SER A 87 7.33 4.94 -9.60
N GLY A 88 6.67 5.25 -8.48
CA GLY A 88 6.89 6.50 -7.75
C GLY A 88 7.15 6.25 -6.28
N SER A 89 7.90 7.15 -5.64
CA SER A 89 8.15 7.12 -4.19
C SER A 89 6.85 7.08 -3.40
N ALA A 90 6.82 6.29 -2.31
CA ALA A 90 5.71 6.30 -1.35
C ALA A 90 5.42 7.70 -0.76
N TRP A 91 6.41 8.60 -0.85
CA TRP A 91 6.34 9.98 -0.38
C TRP A 91 5.93 10.99 -1.44
N SER A 92 5.64 10.58 -2.68
CA SER A 92 5.29 11.48 -3.80
C SER A 92 3.93 12.18 -3.67
N PHE A 93 3.39 12.32 -2.45
CA PHE A 93 2.12 12.99 -2.22
C PHE A 93 2.29 14.51 -2.39
N ALA A 94 1.36 15.14 -3.09
CA ALA A 94 1.26 16.60 -3.24
C ALA A 94 2.53 17.30 -3.78
N GLY A 95 3.40 16.61 -4.51
CA GLY A 95 4.59 17.21 -5.14
C GLY A 95 5.81 17.34 -4.22
N PHE A 96 5.76 16.74 -3.03
CA PHE A 96 6.95 16.52 -2.20
C PHE A 96 7.55 15.15 -2.56
N GLY A 97 8.87 15.04 -2.70
CA GLY A 97 9.57 13.80 -3.07
C GLY A 97 9.93 13.67 -4.56
N SER A 98 11.01 12.94 -4.85
CA SER A 98 11.44 12.70 -6.24
C SER A 98 10.47 11.74 -6.94
N SER A 99 10.27 11.94 -8.24
CA SER A 99 9.50 11.05 -9.11
C SER A 99 10.33 9.89 -9.65
N GLU A 100 11.51 9.65 -9.08
CA GLU A 100 12.37 8.56 -9.51
C GLU A 100 11.75 7.23 -9.10
N GLY A 101 11.91 6.24 -9.98
CA GLY A 101 11.41 4.89 -9.74
C GLY A 101 11.99 4.34 -8.44
N GLN A 102 11.14 3.73 -7.62
CA GLN A 102 11.59 3.07 -6.41
C GLN A 102 12.47 1.87 -6.77
N VAL A 103 13.75 1.92 -6.39
CA VAL A 103 14.65 0.76 -6.50
C VAL A 103 14.40 -0.13 -5.29
N LEU A 104 14.39 -1.44 -5.54
CA LEU A 104 14.26 -2.46 -4.51
C LEU A 104 15.48 -3.36 -4.57
N HIS A 105 16.00 -3.70 -3.40
CA HIS A 105 17.19 -4.51 -3.20
C HIS A 105 16.81 -5.83 -2.56
N LEU A 106 17.20 -6.93 -3.20
CA LEU A 106 17.11 -8.26 -2.61
C LEU A 106 18.38 -8.51 -1.82
N VAL A 107 18.25 -8.65 -0.51
CA VAL A 107 19.34 -8.98 0.41
C VAL A 107 19.20 -10.45 0.81
N LEU A 108 20.31 -11.18 0.69
CA LEU A 108 20.46 -12.56 1.12
C LEU A 108 21.51 -12.54 2.21
N ASP A 109 21.08 -12.82 3.43
CA ASP A 109 21.91 -12.68 4.62
C ASP A 109 22.26 -14.04 5.23
N GLY A 110 23.44 -14.10 5.84
CA GLY A 110 23.95 -15.24 6.59
C GLY A 110 24.84 -14.78 7.76
N TRP A 111 24.62 -13.56 8.24
CA TRP A 111 25.27 -12.89 9.36
C TRP A 111 24.23 -12.55 10.44
N ASP A 112 24.69 -12.35 11.68
CA ASP A 112 23.84 -12.10 12.86
C ASP A 112 23.42 -10.61 12.94
N ASN A 113 22.20 -10.27 12.54
CA ASN A 113 21.69 -8.88 12.52
C ASN A 113 20.77 -8.56 13.71
N SER A 114 20.32 -7.31 13.82
CA SER A 114 19.51 -6.83 14.97
C SER A 114 18.07 -7.36 15.01
N ARG A 115 17.65 -8.18 14.05
CA ARG A 115 16.25 -8.57 13.89
C ARG A 115 15.86 -9.74 14.80
N GLU A 116 14.61 -9.72 15.26
CA GLU A 116 14.09 -10.84 16.05
C GLU A 116 13.85 -12.06 15.15
N GLY A 117 14.52 -13.18 15.48
CA GLY A 117 14.37 -14.45 14.76
C GLY A 117 15.45 -14.73 13.72
N ASP A 118 16.40 -13.81 13.57
CA ASP A 118 17.55 -13.89 12.66
C ASP A 118 18.32 -15.22 12.77
N HIS A 119 18.85 -15.70 11.63
CA HIS A 119 19.66 -16.90 11.62
C HIS A 119 21.11 -16.58 12.03
N PRO A 120 21.68 -17.27 13.05
CA PRO A 120 23.05 -17.01 13.47
C PRO A 120 24.04 -17.20 12.33
N ALA A 121 25.13 -16.42 12.35
CA ALA A 121 26.11 -16.40 11.27
C ALA A 121 26.52 -17.80 10.76
N SER A 122 26.21 -18.08 9.48
CA SER A 122 26.35 -19.40 8.86
C SER A 122 27.47 -19.40 7.82
N GLY A 123 28.72 -19.21 8.30
CA GLY A 123 29.96 -19.44 7.54
C GLY A 123 29.91 -19.21 6.02
N ASN A 124 30.27 -20.24 5.23
CA ASN A 124 30.19 -20.16 3.77
C ASN A 124 28.80 -20.59 3.29
N MET A 125 28.09 -19.68 2.63
CA MET A 125 26.81 -19.93 1.99
C MET A 125 26.93 -19.84 0.45
N SER A 126 26.23 -20.73 -0.24
CA SER A 126 25.92 -20.63 -1.67
C SER A 126 24.42 -20.52 -1.84
N VAL A 127 23.98 -19.62 -2.72
CA VAL A 127 22.56 -19.35 -2.98
C VAL A 127 22.28 -19.38 -4.47
N GLU A 128 21.23 -20.08 -4.87
CA GLU A 128 20.66 -20.03 -6.21
C GLU A 128 19.42 -19.13 -6.20
N VAL A 129 19.36 -18.18 -7.13
CA VAL A 129 18.24 -17.24 -7.27
C VAL A 129 17.66 -17.35 -8.67
N LEU A 130 16.39 -17.73 -8.75
CA LEU A 130 15.61 -17.72 -9.98
C LEU A 130 14.56 -16.62 -9.86
N ILE A 131 14.45 -15.80 -10.91
CA ILE A 131 13.47 -14.71 -10.97
C ILE A 131 12.61 -14.95 -12.20
N ASP A 132 11.35 -15.32 -11.97
CA ASP A 132 10.34 -15.42 -13.02
C ASP A 132 9.59 -14.09 -13.15
N VAL A 133 9.30 -13.69 -14.39
CA VAL A 133 8.69 -12.40 -14.69
C VAL A 133 7.50 -12.62 -15.61
N GLU A 134 6.32 -12.27 -15.11
CA GLU A 134 5.07 -12.45 -15.83
C GLU A 134 4.35 -11.11 -16.00
N GLU A 135 3.69 -10.93 -17.14
CA GLU A 135 2.78 -9.82 -17.34
C GLU A 135 1.56 -9.96 -16.44
N ARG A 136 1.25 -8.91 -15.69
CA ARG A 136 0.11 -8.86 -14.80
C ARG A 136 -0.98 -7.98 -15.41
N PHE A 137 -2.20 -8.53 -15.44
CA PHE A 137 -3.37 -7.70 -15.66
C PHE A 137 -3.66 -6.84 -14.42
N THR A 138 -3.42 -5.54 -14.52
CA THR A 138 -3.76 -4.57 -13.48
C THR A 138 -5.11 -3.94 -13.78
N LEU A 139 -5.97 -3.81 -12.75
CA LEU A 139 -7.20 -3.05 -12.89
C LEU A 139 -6.85 -1.58 -13.18
N PRO A 140 -7.64 -0.88 -14.01
CA PRO A 140 -7.44 0.55 -14.22
C PRO A 140 -7.45 1.29 -12.88
N LYS A 141 -6.53 2.26 -12.69
CA LYS A 141 -6.42 3.06 -11.45
C LYS A 141 -7.75 3.73 -11.07
N THR A 142 -8.61 4.01 -12.05
CA THR A 142 -9.95 4.58 -11.86
C THR A 142 -10.96 3.63 -11.25
N ALA A 143 -10.76 2.31 -11.34
CA ALA A 143 -11.70 1.31 -10.84
C ALA A 143 -11.89 1.42 -9.32
N ALA A 144 -10.81 1.66 -8.57
CA ALA A 144 -10.88 1.85 -7.11
C ALA A 144 -11.70 3.09 -6.74
N TYR A 145 -11.48 4.22 -7.43
CA TYR A 145 -12.25 5.45 -7.20
C TYR A 145 -13.72 5.29 -7.56
N VAL A 146 -14.04 4.58 -8.64
CA VAL A 146 -15.43 4.29 -9.01
C VAL A 146 -16.08 3.38 -7.97
N LEU A 147 -15.39 2.33 -7.52
CA LEU A 147 -15.92 1.38 -6.54
C LEU A 147 -16.22 2.07 -5.19
N ILE A 148 -15.26 2.83 -4.67
CA ILE A 148 -15.39 3.53 -3.38
C ILE A 148 -16.34 4.73 -3.51
N GLY A 149 -16.26 5.46 -4.61
CA GLY A 149 -17.04 6.67 -4.86
C GLY A 149 -18.50 6.41 -5.26
N ALA A 150 -18.82 5.23 -5.79
CA ALA A 150 -20.18 4.92 -6.27
C ALA A 150 -21.22 5.01 -5.15
N LEU A 151 -20.91 4.51 -3.95
CA LEU A 151 -21.85 4.52 -2.83
C LEU A 151 -22.19 5.94 -2.34
N PRO A 152 -21.22 6.79 -1.95
CA PRO A 152 -21.53 8.16 -1.54
C PRO A 152 -22.14 9.00 -2.67
N LEU A 153 -21.69 8.82 -3.93
CA LEU A 153 -22.31 9.50 -5.07
C LEU A 153 -23.77 9.07 -5.29
N SER A 154 -24.08 7.78 -5.10
CA SER A 154 -25.45 7.28 -5.22
C SER A 154 -26.38 7.92 -4.19
N CYS A 155 -25.90 8.11 -2.96
CA CYS A 155 -26.65 8.78 -1.89
C CYS A 155 -26.98 10.25 -2.21
N ILE A 156 -26.23 10.90 -3.12
CA ILE A 156 -26.48 12.28 -3.55
C ILE A 156 -27.34 12.30 -4.82
N ILE A 157 -26.98 11.52 -5.82
CA ILE A 157 -27.60 11.54 -7.15
C ILE A 157 -29.02 10.97 -7.10
N ILE A 158 -29.26 9.87 -6.38
CA ILE A 158 -30.57 9.20 -6.34
C ILE A 158 -31.65 10.13 -5.78
N PRO A 159 -31.47 10.80 -4.61
CA PRO A 159 -32.47 11.74 -4.11
C PRO A 159 -32.75 12.92 -5.05
N LEU A 160 -31.73 13.45 -5.73
CA LEU A 160 -31.90 14.55 -6.69
C LEU A 160 -32.77 14.14 -7.88
N ILE A 161 -32.53 12.96 -8.45
CA ILE A 161 -33.36 12.43 -9.56
C ILE A 161 -34.81 12.24 -9.12
N ILE A 162 -35.02 11.66 -7.93
CA ILE A 162 -36.37 11.46 -7.38
C ILE A 162 -37.06 12.82 -7.16
N HIS A 163 -36.36 13.79 -6.58
CA HIS A 163 -36.89 15.12 -6.32
C HIS A 163 -37.26 15.86 -7.60
N TRP A 164 -36.40 15.84 -8.62
CA TRP A 164 -36.67 16.45 -9.92
C TRP A 164 -37.87 15.83 -10.61
N LYS A 165 -37.99 14.50 -10.62
CA LYS A 165 -39.14 13.81 -11.21
C LYS A 165 -40.45 14.10 -10.47
N TYR A 166 -40.40 14.19 -9.14
CA TYR A 166 -41.56 14.57 -8.33
C TYR A 166 -42.00 16.00 -8.64
N HIS A 167 -41.05 16.95 -8.69
CA HIS A 167 -41.35 18.36 -8.94
C HIS A 167 -41.84 18.63 -10.38
N SER A 168 -41.31 17.92 -11.38
CA SER A 168 -41.78 18.05 -12.77
C SER A 168 -43.17 17.45 -12.98
N SER A 169 -43.48 16.33 -12.31
CA SER A 169 -44.82 15.73 -12.34
C SER A 169 -45.87 16.60 -11.64
N ALA A 170 -45.49 17.32 -10.59
CA ALA A 170 -46.36 18.28 -9.91
C ALA A 170 -46.65 19.54 -10.75
N LEU A 171 -45.77 19.91 -11.68
CA LEU A 171 -46.00 21.01 -12.63
C LEU A 171 -46.90 20.55 -13.80
N GLY A 172 -46.74 19.32 -14.28
CA GLY A 172 -47.57 18.75 -15.34
C GLY A 172 -49.02 18.46 -14.93
N ALA A 173 -49.29 18.27 -13.63
CA ALA A 173 -50.66 18.19 -13.13
C ALA A 173 -51.40 19.54 -13.23
N ARG A 174 -50.70 20.67 -12.99
CA ARG A 174 -51.31 22.01 -12.92
C ARG A 174 -51.76 22.59 -14.26
N ASP A 175 -51.28 22.08 -15.39
CA ASP A 175 -51.72 22.51 -16.72
C ASP A 175 -52.99 21.78 -17.20
N GLY A 176 -53.45 20.76 -16.47
CA GLY A 176 -54.64 19.96 -16.82
C GLY A 176 -55.81 20.06 -15.85
N GLU A 177 -55.71 20.85 -14.78
CA GLU A 177 -56.83 21.07 -13.85
C GLU A 177 -57.56 22.34 -14.26
N ASP A 178 -58.76 22.15 -14.82
CA ASP A 178 -59.73 23.21 -15.09
C ASP A 178 -59.71 24.25 -13.97
N LEU A 179 -59.55 25.52 -14.35
CA LEU A 179 -59.78 26.66 -13.47
C LEU A 179 -61.23 26.56 -12.96
N VAL A 180 -61.41 25.99 -11.77
CA VAL A 180 -62.73 25.94 -11.12
C VAL A 180 -63.07 27.37 -10.72
N GLU A 181 -63.90 28.03 -11.52
CA GLU A 181 -64.48 29.33 -11.19
C GLU A 181 -65.31 29.19 -9.91
N VAL A 182 -64.83 29.80 -8.84
CA VAL A 182 -65.58 29.93 -7.58
C VAL A 182 -66.69 30.97 -7.77
N PRO A 183 -67.96 30.63 -7.47
CA PRO A 183 -69.07 31.55 -7.69
C PRO A 183 -69.00 32.71 -6.69
N PHE A 184 -69.16 33.93 -7.21
CA PHE A 184 -69.20 35.13 -6.39
C PHE A 184 -70.39 35.10 -5.42
N LEU A 185 -70.11 35.40 -4.15
CA LEU A 185 -71.11 35.58 -3.12
C LEU A 185 -72.02 36.74 -3.52
N ARG A 186 -73.31 36.44 -3.66
CA ARG A 186 -74.36 37.40 -3.96
C ARG A 186 -74.62 38.19 -2.67
N ASP A 187 -74.30 39.48 -2.67
CA ASP A 187 -74.69 40.37 -1.58
C ASP A 187 -76.21 40.35 -1.43
N GLY A 188 -76.67 39.99 -0.23
CA GLY A 188 -78.07 39.92 0.16
C GLY A 188 -78.67 41.31 0.42
N PRO A 189 -80.02 41.40 0.42
CA PRO A 189 -80.81 42.63 0.28
C PRO A 189 -80.74 43.62 1.45
#